data_AF-A0A942UCI5-F1
#
_entry.id   AF-A0A942UCI5-F1
#
_cell.length_a   1.000
_cell.length_b   1.000
_cell.length_c   1.000
_cell.angle_alpha   90.00
_cell.angle_beta   90.00
_cell.angle_gamma   90.00
#
_symmetry.space_group_name_H-M   'P 1'
#
loop_
_entity.id
_entity.type
_entity.pdbx_description
1 polymer ?
#
loop_
_entity_poly.entity_id
_entity_poly.type
_entity_poly.pdbx_seq_one_letter_code
_entity_poly.pdbx_strand_id
1 'polypeptide(L)'
;MKYSVEIVIASIIIVLIFFVVGYIMRKKYYKDIDKLESRKMELMNRPVMEEMAKVKKLNMTGQTEEMFERWRGMWDDIIAVQLPNIDEMLFYAEEYSDKYRFNKAKETHIKIEKMLGDIEVQINQILEELAELIGSEEKNREEIEGLLEQFRHSKKNVLAHRHIYGVAADKLEQLLNEMGEKIANYEELTNHGNYLDARKVVITLASELEQLIIKMEKIPDLLTECQTVIPSQKGELTDGFHEMKQQGFVLEHLDIDREFEKLDKELETYIGFLKETETEDVEKGLQEIKDKIETLYDLLEKEVYAKHYILSENDNADNTIHQLKEINAEISRETQIVQHSYQLLNDDLETPSKLEKNLSQLSKRFELLNAKISEEKTAYTLLSEELKEIDTQIKALQQEQNDFIDKLQNLRKDELEVRKNIEILQKKIKEIISLVKKSRMPGLPGDFESLYEQAEEHIEDVIKSLDEKPLNMSSVQKFLYDATDTVDYLYSRTNEHIENARLAEKVIQYGNRYRGRNPQLRANLEKAEQAFRNYEYKSALEQAATAVEEIEPGALKRIEEIFSEDLVNQ
;
A
#
# COMPACT_ATOMS: atom_id res chain seq x y z
N MET A 1 -7.73 105.19 5.57
CA MET A 1 -8.50 105.32 4.31
C MET A 1 -8.23 104.21 3.28
N LYS A 2 -6.99 103.68 3.11
CA LYS A 2 -6.75 102.57 2.16
C LYS A 2 -7.49 101.26 2.51
N TYR A 3 -7.47 100.85 3.79
CA TYR A 3 -8.20 99.65 4.23
C TYR A 3 -9.73 99.73 4.05
N SER A 4 -10.31 100.92 4.14
CA SER A 4 -11.76 101.11 3.98
C SER A 4 -12.21 100.91 2.52
N VAL A 5 -11.39 101.34 1.55
CA VAL A 5 -11.67 101.15 0.12
C VAL A 5 -11.42 99.70 -0.30
N GLU A 6 -10.38 99.05 0.24
CA GLU A 6 -10.13 97.62 0.02
C GLU A 6 -11.24 96.73 0.58
N ILE A 7 -11.80 97.04 1.76
CA ILE A 7 -12.95 96.31 2.31
C ILE A 7 -14.21 96.51 1.45
N VAL A 8 -14.46 97.71 0.94
CA VAL A 8 -15.63 97.98 0.06
C VAL A 8 -15.47 97.26 -1.29
N ILE A 9 -14.28 97.31 -1.91
CA ILE A 9 -14.01 96.60 -3.15
C ILE A 9 -14.11 95.08 -2.93
N ALA A 10 -13.57 94.56 -1.82
CA ALA A 10 -13.74 93.15 -1.45
C ALA A 10 -15.22 92.78 -1.26
N SER A 11 -16.03 93.64 -0.65
CA SER A 11 -17.47 93.39 -0.48
C SER A 11 -18.24 93.36 -1.80
N ILE A 12 -17.91 94.24 -2.75
CA ILE A 12 -18.53 94.25 -4.09
C ILE A 12 -18.11 93.02 -4.90
N ILE A 13 -16.83 92.63 -4.83
CA ILE A 13 -16.33 91.41 -5.46
C ILE A 13 -17.05 90.17 -4.88
N ILE A 14 -17.28 90.13 -3.57
CA ILE A 14 -18.04 89.04 -2.92
C ILE A 14 -19.49 88.99 -3.44
N VAL A 15 -20.18 90.13 -3.59
CA VAL A 15 -21.54 90.18 -4.15
C VAL A 15 -21.56 89.73 -5.61
N LEU A 16 -20.57 90.13 -6.41
CA LEU A 16 -20.47 89.75 -7.81
C LEU A 16 -20.16 88.25 -7.97
N ILE A 17 -19.28 87.70 -7.11
CA ILE A 17 -19.06 86.25 -7.01
C ILE A 17 -20.37 85.54 -6.65
N PHE A 18 -21.18 86.08 -5.74
CA PHE A 18 -22.47 85.48 -5.35
C PHE A 18 -23.46 85.41 -6.53
N PHE A 19 -23.53 86.45 -7.35
CA PHE A 19 -24.37 86.46 -8.57
C PHE A 19 -23.88 85.47 -9.64
N VAL A 20 -22.56 85.41 -9.87
CA VAL A 20 -21.96 84.45 -10.82
C VAL A 20 -22.18 83.01 -10.34
N VAL A 21 -22.01 82.75 -9.05
CA VAL A 21 -22.32 81.45 -8.44
C VAL A 21 -23.81 81.11 -8.59
N GLY A 22 -24.71 82.06 -8.33
CA GLY A 22 -26.16 81.87 -8.52
C GLY A 22 -26.53 81.54 -9.98
N TYR A 23 -25.92 82.21 -10.95
CA TYR A 23 -26.16 81.95 -12.38
C TYR A 23 -25.61 80.58 -12.83
N ILE A 24 -24.41 80.20 -12.39
CA ILE A 24 -23.83 78.88 -12.64
C ILE A 24 -24.70 77.79 -12.01
N MET A 25 -25.18 78.00 -10.78
CA MET A 25 -26.09 77.06 -10.12
C MET A 25 -27.40 76.91 -10.88
N ARG A 26 -28.03 78.02 -11.31
CA ARG A 26 -29.25 77.96 -12.13
C ARG A 26 -29.02 77.14 -13.41
N LYS A 27 -27.96 77.42 -14.16
CA LYS A 27 -27.63 76.68 -15.39
C LYS A 27 -27.39 75.18 -15.12
N LYS A 28 -26.85 74.83 -13.95
CA LYS A 28 -26.68 73.44 -13.52
C LYS A 28 -28.03 72.77 -13.25
N TYR A 29 -28.94 73.43 -12.52
CA TYR A 29 -30.27 72.89 -12.24
C TYR A 29 -31.12 72.70 -13.51
N TYR A 30 -31.09 73.61 -14.48
CA TYR A 30 -31.77 73.41 -15.77
C TYR A 30 -31.24 72.18 -16.51
N LYS A 31 -29.92 71.99 -16.56
CA LYS A 31 -29.33 70.77 -17.14
C LYS A 31 -29.74 69.49 -16.41
N ASP A 32 -29.94 69.58 -15.10
CA ASP A 32 -30.36 68.44 -14.29
C ASP A 32 -31.86 68.14 -14.54
N ILE A 33 -32.71 69.17 -14.73
CA ILE A 33 -34.11 69.02 -15.16
C ILE A 33 -34.20 68.43 -16.58
N ASP A 34 -33.43 68.93 -17.55
CA ASP A 34 -33.40 68.40 -18.93
C ASP A 34 -33.02 66.91 -18.96
N LYS A 35 -32.11 66.47 -18.07
CA LYS A 35 -31.76 65.05 -17.93
C LYS A 35 -32.91 64.21 -17.38
N LEU A 36 -33.67 64.73 -16.42
CA LEU A 36 -34.84 64.04 -15.90
C LEU A 36 -35.94 63.93 -16.96
N GLU A 37 -36.13 64.97 -17.77
CA GLU A 37 -37.07 64.96 -18.89
C GLU A 37 -36.64 63.97 -19.99
N SER A 38 -35.33 63.92 -20.32
CA SER A 38 -34.77 62.91 -21.22
C SER A 38 -34.98 61.49 -20.69
N ARG A 39 -34.72 61.25 -19.40
CA ARG A 39 -34.92 59.94 -18.76
C ARG A 39 -36.39 59.54 -18.77
N LYS A 40 -37.30 60.49 -18.56
CA LYS A 40 -38.75 60.25 -18.70
C LYS A 40 -39.12 59.86 -20.13
N MET A 41 -38.59 60.56 -21.13
CA MET A 41 -38.82 60.26 -22.55
C MET A 41 -38.29 58.87 -22.92
N GLU A 42 -37.14 58.47 -22.39
CA GLU A 42 -36.59 57.11 -22.55
C GLU A 42 -37.49 56.03 -21.94
N LEU A 43 -38.04 56.27 -20.74
CA LEU A 43 -39.00 55.35 -20.11
C LEU A 43 -40.29 55.22 -20.93
N MET A 44 -40.79 56.31 -21.51
CA MET A 44 -41.97 56.31 -22.37
C MET A 44 -41.74 55.57 -23.69
N ASN A 45 -40.54 55.66 -24.26
CA ASN A 45 -40.19 55.00 -25.52
C ASN A 45 -39.82 53.52 -25.35
N ARG A 46 -39.87 52.95 -24.13
CA ARG A 46 -39.67 51.51 -23.95
C ARG A 46 -40.84 50.74 -24.55
N PRO A 47 -40.58 49.68 -25.36
CA PRO A 47 -41.61 49.00 -26.14
C PRO A 47 -42.43 47.99 -25.31
N VAL A 48 -42.91 48.40 -24.13
CA VAL A 48 -43.79 47.57 -23.27
C VAL A 48 -45.06 47.20 -24.04
N MET A 49 -45.59 48.13 -24.84
CA MET A 49 -46.78 47.90 -25.66
C MET A 49 -46.53 46.87 -26.79
N GLU A 50 -45.33 46.80 -27.35
CA GLU A 50 -45.00 45.80 -28.39
C GLU A 50 -44.88 44.40 -27.81
N GLU A 51 -44.23 44.24 -26.64
CA GLU A 51 -44.16 42.96 -25.93
C GLU A 51 -45.55 42.50 -25.45
N MET A 52 -46.37 43.42 -24.92
CA MET A 52 -47.78 43.13 -24.59
C MET A 52 -48.60 42.73 -25.82
N ALA A 53 -48.33 43.31 -26.99
CA ALA A 53 -49.01 42.93 -28.23
C ALA A 53 -48.58 41.55 -28.75
N LYS A 54 -47.35 41.10 -28.47
CA LYS A 54 -46.91 39.73 -28.76
C LYS A 54 -47.62 38.73 -27.85
N VAL A 55 -47.73 39.02 -26.55
CA VAL A 55 -48.50 38.17 -25.61
C VAL A 55 -49.99 38.14 -25.97
N LYS A 56 -50.55 39.23 -26.51
CA LYS A 56 -51.93 39.26 -27.03
C LYS A 56 -52.21 38.28 -28.19
N LYS A 57 -51.18 37.79 -28.88
CA LYS A 57 -51.33 36.77 -29.93
C LYS A 57 -51.46 35.34 -29.36
N LEU A 58 -51.18 35.15 -28.08
CA LEU A 58 -51.32 33.87 -27.38
C LEU A 58 -52.78 33.66 -26.94
N ASN A 59 -53.15 32.40 -26.67
CA ASN A 59 -54.48 32.07 -26.19
C ASN A 59 -54.69 32.66 -24.79
N MET A 60 -55.49 33.72 -24.73
CA MET A 60 -55.69 34.51 -23.52
C MET A 60 -56.91 33.99 -22.74
N THR A 61 -56.68 33.05 -21.83
CA THR A 61 -57.71 32.54 -20.92
C THR A 61 -57.13 32.31 -19.54
N GLY A 62 -57.95 32.51 -18.49
CA GLY A 62 -57.62 32.12 -17.11
C GLY A 62 -56.59 33.03 -16.42
N GLN A 63 -55.57 32.44 -15.79
CA GLN A 63 -54.60 33.19 -14.96
C GLN A 63 -53.72 34.14 -15.78
N THR A 64 -53.43 33.81 -17.04
CA THR A 64 -52.66 34.69 -17.94
C THR A 64 -53.45 35.95 -18.30
N GLU A 65 -54.79 35.88 -18.33
CA GLU A 65 -55.66 37.05 -18.51
C GLU A 65 -55.62 37.95 -17.27
N GLU A 66 -55.72 37.39 -16.06
CA GLU A 66 -55.63 38.15 -14.80
C GLU A 66 -54.27 38.84 -14.64
N MET A 67 -53.17 38.15 -14.95
CA MET A 67 -51.82 38.73 -14.93
C MET A 67 -51.66 39.81 -16.00
N PHE A 68 -52.19 39.58 -17.21
CA PHE A 68 -52.17 40.56 -18.28
C PHE A 68 -52.98 41.82 -17.96
N GLU A 69 -54.17 41.68 -17.38
CA GLU A 69 -54.99 42.81 -16.91
C GLU A 69 -54.29 43.57 -15.79
N ARG A 70 -53.61 42.87 -14.87
CA ARG A 70 -52.82 43.51 -13.82
C ARG A 70 -51.67 44.33 -14.38
N TRP A 71 -50.87 43.77 -15.30
CA TRP A 71 -49.77 44.51 -15.94
C TRP A 71 -50.29 45.67 -16.77
N ARG A 72 -51.39 45.48 -17.49
CA ARG A 72 -52.05 46.55 -18.26
C ARG A 72 -52.55 47.66 -17.35
N GLY A 73 -53.18 47.33 -16.22
CA GLY A 73 -53.62 48.29 -15.23
C GLY A 73 -52.47 49.07 -14.60
N MET A 74 -51.35 48.39 -14.30
CA MET A 74 -50.13 49.06 -13.82
C MET A 74 -49.53 50.00 -14.88
N TRP A 75 -49.49 49.56 -16.14
CA TRP A 75 -48.99 50.39 -17.25
C TRP A 75 -49.90 51.60 -17.51
N ASP A 76 -51.22 51.40 -17.50
CA ASP A 76 -52.20 52.47 -17.66
C ASP A 76 -52.13 53.47 -16.48
N ASP A 77 -51.89 53.02 -15.25
CA ASP A 77 -51.68 53.90 -14.08
C ASP A 77 -50.38 54.71 -14.19
N ILE A 78 -49.29 54.08 -14.65
CA ILE A 78 -48.02 54.76 -14.93
C ILE A 78 -48.25 55.88 -15.96
N ILE A 79 -48.93 55.59 -17.07
CA ILE A 79 -49.14 56.57 -18.15
C ILE A 79 -50.15 57.66 -17.76
N ALA A 80 -51.29 57.29 -17.17
CA ALA A 80 -52.40 58.20 -16.96
C ALA A 80 -52.29 59.04 -15.67
N VAL A 81 -51.57 58.53 -14.66
CA VAL A 81 -51.49 59.18 -13.34
C VAL A 81 -50.06 59.59 -13.01
N GLN A 82 -49.09 58.69 -13.12
CA GLN A 82 -47.74 58.96 -12.63
C GLN A 82 -46.92 59.87 -13.56
N LEU A 83 -46.97 59.65 -14.88
CA LEU A 83 -46.26 60.50 -15.84
C LEU A 83 -46.75 61.96 -15.83
N PRO A 84 -48.07 62.26 -15.79
CA PRO A 84 -48.58 63.63 -15.67
C PRO A 84 -48.21 64.29 -14.33
N ASN A 85 -48.25 63.55 -13.22
CA ASN A 85 -47.79 64.08 -11.92
C ASN A 85 -46.31 64.46 -11.96
N ILE A 86 -45.48 63.70 -12.68
CA ILE A 86 -44.07 64.06 -12.88
C ILE A 86 -43.93 65.30 -13.75
N ASP A 87 -44.77 65.52 -14.78
CA ASP A 87 -44.77 66.77 -15.56
C ASP A 87 -45.10 67.97 -14.69
N GLU A 88 -46.12 67.87 -13.84
CA GLU A 88 -46.46 68.95 -12.90
C GLU A 88 -45.29 69.22 -11.94
N MET A 89 -44.65 68.19 -11.41
CA MET A 89 -43.49 68.36 -10.51
C MET A 89 -42.25 68.92 -11.22
N LEU A 90 -42.00 68.53 -12.48
CA LEU A 90 -40.93 69.09 -13.32
C LEU A 90 -41.19 70.58 -13.55
N PHE A 91 -42.43 70.95 -13.86
CA PHE A 91 -42.84 72.35 -14.00
C PHE A 91 -42.64 73.15 -12.70
N TYR A 92 -43.04 72.61 -11.55
CA TYR A 92 -42.77 73.26 -10.25
C TYR A 92 -41.28 73.34 -9.92
N ALA A 93 -40.49 72.33 -10.27
CA ALA A 93 -39.03 72.33 -10.08
C ALA A 93 -38.36 73.44 -10.94
N GLU A 94 -38.85 73.66 -12.15
CA GLU A 94 -38.44 74.75 -13.03
C GLU A 94 -38.78 76.12 -12.40
N GLU A 95 -40.02 76.28 -11.92
CA GLU A 95 -40.48 77.53 -11.28
C GLU A 95 -39.69 77.86 -9.99
N TYR A 96 -39.34 76.85 -9.18
CA TYR A 96 -38.49 77.04 -8.00
C TYR A 96 -37.04 77.38 -8.34
N SER A 97 -36.55 76.85 -9.46
CA SER A 97 -35.22 77.17 -10.00
C SER A 97 -35.15 78.61 -10.52
N ASP A 98 -36.25 79.12 -11.10
CA ASP A 98 -36.40 80.51 -11.52
C ASP A 98 -36.43 81.49 -10.34
N LYS A 99 -37.12 81.13 -9.25
CA LYS A 99 -37.25 81.96 -8.03
C LYS A 99 -36.04 81.87 -7.09
N TYR A 100 -34.91 81.31 -7.52
CA TYR A 100 -33.68 81.10 -6.74
C TYR A 100 -33.89 80.30 -5.42
N ARG A 101 -34.95 79.49 -5.33
CA ARG A 101 -35.26 78.64 -4.15
C ARG A 101 -34.64 77.25 -4.30
N PHE A 102 -33.31 77.20 -4.36
CA PHE A 102 -32.56 75.99 -4.70
C PHE A 102 -32.79 74.80 -3.75
N ASN A 103 -33.03 75.04 -2.45
CA ASN A 103 -33.31 73.93 -1.52
C ASN A 103 -34.63 73.24 -1.84
N LYS A 104 -35.68 73.99 -2.22
CA LYS A 104 -36.98 73.40 -2.60
C LYS A 104 -36.90 72.74 -3.97
N ALA A 105 -36.21 73.35 -4.92
CA ALA A 105 -35.94 72.75 -6.23
C ALA A 105 -35.16 71.43 -6.12
N LYS A 106 -34.19 71.34 -5.19
CA LYS A 106 -33.45 70.11 -4.92
C LYS A 106 -34.33 69.04 -4.27
N GLU A 107 -35.22 69.42 -3.36
CA GLU A 107 -36.17 68.48 -2.74
C GLU A 107 -37.17 67.93 -3.77
N THR A 108 -37.69 68.77 -4.66
CA THR A 108 -38.55 68.32 -5.77
C THR A 108 -37.79 67.46 -6.76
N HIS A 109 -36.53 67.78 -7.08
CA HIS A 109 -35.68 66.96 -7.94
C HIS A 109 -35.47 65.55 -7.37
N ILE A 110 -35.16 65.43 -6.07
CA ILE A 110 -35.00 64.12 -5.41
C ILE A 110 -36.31 63.33 -5.44
N LYS A 111 -37.45 64.01 -5.28
CA LYS A 111 -38.78 63.37 -5.38
C LYS A 111 -39.06 62.85 -6.79
N ILE A 112 -38.77 63.65 -7.82
CA ILE A 112 -38.94 63.26 -9.22
C ILE A 112 -38.01 62.10 -9.57
N GLU A 113 -36.74 62.18 -9.17
CA GLU A 113 -35.76 61.11 -9.41
C GLU A 113 -36.17 59.80 -8.74
N LYS A 114 -36.73 59.87 -7.53
CA LYS A 114 -37.26 58.70 -6.84
C LYS A 114 -38.49 58.12 -7.55
N MET A 115 -39.45 58.96 -7.96
CA MET A 115 -40.62 58.49 -8.70
C MET A 115 -40.26 57.88 -10.06
N LEU A 116 -39.32 58.49 -10.79
CA LEU A 116 -38.81 57.92 -12.04
C LEU A 116 -38.09 56.58 -11.80
N GLY A 117 -37.34 56.46 -10.70
CA GLY A 117 -36.73 55.19 -10.30
C GLY A 117 -37.76 54.12 -9.95
N ASP A 118 -38.80 54.46 -9.20
CA ASP A 118 -39.88 53.55 -8.82
C ASP A 118 -40.65 53.07 -10.07
N ILE A 119 -40.94 53.98 -11.02
CA ILE A 119 -41.54 53.64 -12.32
C ILE A 119 -40.61 52.73 -13.13
N GLU A 120 -39.31 53.01 -13.18
CA GLU A 120 -38.36 52.19 -13.91
C GLU A 120 -38.30 50.75 -13.36
N VAL A 121 -38.35 50.59 -12.03
CA VAL A 121 -38.43 49.27 -11.39
C VAL A 121 -39.72 48.55 -11.77
N GLN A 122 -40.87 49.22 -11.73
CA GLN A 122 -42.15 48.63 -12.12
C GLN A 122 -42.18 48.21 -13.60
N ILE A 123 -41.64 49.03 -14.49
CA ILE A 123 -41.55 48.72 -15.92
C ILE A 123 -40.63 47.51 -16.15
N ASN A 124 -39.48 47.45 -15.47
CA ASN A 124 -38.58 46.31 -15.58
C ASN A 124 -39.21 45.02 -15.04
N GLN A 125 -39.96 45.07 -13.93
CA GLN A 125 -40.69 43.92 -13.39
C GLN A 125 -41.72 43.38 -14.40
N ILE A 126 -42.51 44.27 -15.01
CA ILE A 126 -43.47 43.87 -16.05
C ILE A 126 -42.75 43.22 -17.24
N LEU A 127 -41.63 43.78 -17.70
CA LEU A 127 -40.87 43.24 -18.82
C LEU A 127 -40.21 41.88 -18.51
N GLU A 128 -39.71 41.70 -17.29
CA GLU A 128 -39.08 40.45 -16.84
C GLU A 128 -40.11 39.33 -16.73
N GLU A 129 -41.27 39.61 -16.13
CA GLU A 129 -42.37 38.64 -16.01
C GLU A 129 -42.97 38.29 -17.39
N LEU A 130 -43.12 39.26 -18.30
CA LEU A 130 -43.54 39.01 -19.69
C LEU A 130 -42.51 38.15 -20.45
N ALA A 131 -41.22 38.44 -20.31
CA ALA A 131 -40.16 37.69 -20.97
C ALA A 131 -40.05 36.26 -20.42
N GLU A 132 -40.25 36.06 -19.12
CA GLU A 132 -40.29 34.73 -18.50
C GLU A 132 -41.45 33.90 -19.05
N LEU A 133 -42.63 34.50 -19.21
CA LEU A 133 -43.79 33.82 -19.76
C LEU A 133 -43.57 33.41 -21.23
N ILE A 134 -43.13 34.33 -22.08
CA ILE A 134 -42.84 34.05 -23.50
C ILE A 134 -41.73 33.00 -23.64
N GLY A 135 -40.64 33.17 -22.88
CA GLY A 135 -39.52 32.22 -22.90
C GLY A 135 -39.87 30.85 -22.35
N SER A 136 -40.84 30.75 -21.43
CA SER A 136 -41.34 29.48 -20.92
C SER A 136 -42.22 28.76 -21.95
N GLU A 137 -43.04 29.49 -22.71
CA GLU A 137 -43.90 28.89 -23.75
C GLU A 137 -43.08 28.32 -24.90
N GLU A 138 -42.12 29.08 -25.42
CA GLU A 138 -41.27 28.65 -26.55
C GLU A 138 -40.48 27.38 -26.19
N LYS A 139 -39.90 27.33 -24.99
CA LYS A 139 -39.19 26.16 -24.47
C LYS A 139 -40.12 24.98 -24.21
N ASN A 140 -41.27 25.22 -23.58
CA ASN A 140 -42.24 24.14 -23.31
C ASN A 140 -42.72 23.50 -24.60
N ARG A 141 -42.89 24.27 -25.68
CA ARG A 141 -43.33 23.77 -26.98
C ARG A 141 -42.26 22.91 -27.66
N GLU A 142 -41.00 23.33 -27.58
CA GLU A 142 -39.89 22.54 -28.12
C GLU A 142 -39.69 21.23 -27.33
N GLU A 143 -39.73 21.32 -25.99
CA GLU A 143 -39.57 20.15 -25.11
C GLU A 143 -40.74 19.17 -25.24
N ILE A 144 -42.00 19.63 -25.34
CA ILE A 144 -43.16 18.72 -25.48
C ILE A 144 -43.14 17.99 -26.82
N GLU A 145 -42.72 18.63 -27.92
CA GLU A 145 -42.62 17.96 -29.23
C GLU A 145 -41.59 16.81 -29.18
N GLY A 146 -40.43 17.05 -28.56
CA GLY A 146 -39.43 16.01 -28.32
C GLY A 146 -39.93 14.89 -27.41
N LEU A 147 -40.60 15.23 -26.30
CA LEU A 147 -41.17 14.24 -25.37
C LEU A 147 -42.28 13.40 -26.02
N LEU A 148 -43.12 14.00 -26.86
CA LEU A 148 -44.15 13.30 -27.60
C LEU A 148 -43.57 12.30 -28.61
N GLU A 149 -42.47 12.64 -29.28
CA GLU A 149 -41.77 11.73 -30.17
C GLU A 149 -41.16 10.55 -29.40
N GLN A 150 -40.47 10.82 -28.30
CA GLN A 150 -39.89 9.79 -27.43
C GLN A 150 -40.97 8.90 -26.79
N PHE A 151 -42.10 9.49 -26.38
CA PHE A 151 -43.24 8.75 -25.83
C PHE A 151 -43.86 7.82 -26.88
N ARG A 152 -44.06 8.31 -28.12
CA ARG A 152 -44.57 7.48 -29.24
C ARG A 152 -43.61 6.35 -29.57
N HIS A 153 -42.31 6.62 -29.57
CA HIS A 153 -41.28 5.60 -29.78
C HIS A 153 -41.31 4.55 -28.67
N SER A 154 -41.35 4.97 -27.41
CA SER A 154 -41.39 4.08 -26.24
C SER A 154 -42.66 3.22 -26.26
N LYS A 155 -43.82 3.82 -26.54
CA LYS A 155 -45.09 3.10 -26.71
C LYS A 155 -45.04 2.09 -27.84
N LYS A 156 -44.46 2.44 -28.99
CA LYS A 156 -44.29 1.51 -30.12
C LYS A 156 -43.35 0.36 -29.75
N ASN A 157 -42.28 0.63 -29.00
CA ASN A 157 -41.33 -0.39 -28.56
C ASN A 157 -41.96 -1.39 -27.58
N VAL A 158 -42.72 -0.92 -26.60
CA VAL A 158 -43.44 -1.79 -25.65
C VAL A 158 -44.44 -2.69 -26.40
N LEU A 159 -45.21 -2.12 -27.33
CA LEU A 159 -46.19 -2.88 -28.11
C LEU A 159 -45.55 -3.89 -29.07
N ALA A 160 -44.44 -3.52 -29.73
CA ALA A 160 -43.74 -4.40 -30.66
C ALA A 160 -43.01 -5.54 -29.94
N HIS A 161 -42.45 -5.26 -28.76
CA HIS A 161 -41.64 -6.20 -27.99
C HIS A 161 -42.35 -6.67 -26.71
N ARG A 162 -43.68 -6.78 -26.73
CA ARG A 162 -44.48 -7.23 -25.58
C ARG A 162 -43.99 -8.55 -24.97
N HIS A 163 -43.48 -9.44 -25.81
CA HIS A 163 -42.94 -10.73 -25.41
C HIS A 163 -41.58 -10.62 -24.68
N ILE A 164 -40.78 -9.60 -24.99
CA ILE A 164 -39.48 -9.34 -24.34
C ILE A 164 -39.69 -8.78 -22.92
N TYR A 165 -40.71 -7.92 -22.76
CA TYR A 165 -41.05 -7.32 -21.47
C TYR A 165 -41.86 -8.26 -20.56
N GLY A 166 -42.41 -9.35 -21.10
CA GLY A 166 -43.08 -10.41 -20.32
C GLY A 166 -44.12 -9.87 -19.33
N VAL A 167 -43.93 -10.14 -18.04
CA VAL A 167 -44.86 -9.76 -16.96
C VAL A 167 -44.71 -8.28 -16.55
N ALA A 168 -43.60 -7.62 -16.90
CA ALA A 168 -43.41 -6.19 -16.67
C ALA A 168 -44.12 -5.32 -17.73
N ALA A 169 -44.53 -5.92 -18.86
CA ALA A 169 -45.24 -5.22 -19.93
C ALA A 169 -46.53 -4.54 -19.43
N ASP A 170 -47.31 -5.21 -18.59
CA ASP A 170 -48.60 -4.70 -18.12
C ASP A 170 -48.44 -3.47 -17.19
N LYS A 171 -47.40 -3.43 -16.33
CA LYS A 171 -47.10 -2.23 -15.51
C LYS A 171 -46.46 -1.11 -16.35
N LEU A 172 -45.62 -1.45 -17.32
CA LEU A 172 -45.08 -0.44 -18.26
C LEU A 172 -46.20 0.18 -19.10
N GLU A 173 -47.22 -0.59 -19.51
CA GLU A 173 -48.41 -0.06 -20.17
C GLU A 173 -49.22 0.85 -19.24
N GLN A 174 -49.38 0.52 -17.96
CA GLN A 174 -50.02 1.41 -16.98
C GLN A 174 -49.29 2.74 -16.82
N LEU A 175 -47.96 2.71 -16.64
CA LEU A 175 -47.14 3.93 -16.53
C LEU A 175 -47.18 4.75 -17.82
N LEU A 176 -47.16 4.11 -18.99
CA LEU A 176 -47.33 4.81 -20.28
C LEU A 176 -48.73 5.41 -20.44
N ASN A 177 -49.77 4.79 -19.89
CA ASN A 177 -51.12 5.36 -19.90
C ASN A 177 -51.24 6.55 -18.94
N GLU A 178 -50.67 6.48 -17.73
CA GLU A 178 -50.59 7.61 -16.80
C GLU A 178 -49.83 8.81 -17.41
N MET A 179 -48.73 8.56 -18.14
CA MET A 179 -48.05 9.59 -18.91
C MET A 179 -48.94 10.17 -20.01
N GLY A 180 -49.72 9.34 -20.70
CA GLY A 180 -50.72 9.78 -21.67
C GLY A 180 -51.77 10.73 -21.07
N GLU A 181 -52.24 10.44 -19.85
CA GLU A 181 -53.14 11.32 -19.11
C GLU A 181 -52.46 12.64 -18.71
N LYS A 182 -51.20 12.61 -18.29
CA LYS A 182 -50.43 13.83 -18.00
C LYS A 182 -50.19 14.70 -19.24
N ILE A 183 -50.01 14.10 -20.42
CA ILE A 183 -49.95 14.81 -21.70
C ILE A 183 -51.30 15.46 -22.00
N ALA A 184 -52.41 14.75 -21.81
CA ALA A 184 -53.75 15.32 -21.98
C ALA A 184 -54.00 16.49 -21.00
N ASN A 185 -53.57 16.35 -19.75
CA ASN A 185 -53.62 17.43 -18.75
C ASN A 185 -52.76 18.64 -19.16
N TYR A 186 -51.61 18.43 -19.80
CA TYR A 186 -50.81 19.51 -20.37
C TYR A 186 -51.54 20.21 -21.53
N GLU A 187 -52.15 19.45 -22.45
CA GLU A 187 -52.97 20.00 -23.54
C GLU A 187 -54.16 20.80 -22.99
N GLU A 188 -54.80 20.33 -21.91
CA GLU A 188 -55.85 21.09 -21.22
C GLU A 188 -55.28 22.36 -20.57
N LEU A 189 -54.18 22.30 -19.82
CA LEU A 189 -53.60 23.47 -19.17
C LEU A 189 -53.11 24.52 -20.16
N THR A 190 -52.58 24.10 -21.31
CA THR A 190 -52.18 25.01 -22.41
C THR A 190 -53.39 25.62 -23.11
N ASN A 191 -54.47 24.85 -23.32
CA ASN A 191 -55.74 25.37 -23.83
C ASN A 191 -56.40 26.35 -22.86
N HIS A 192 -56.26 26.15 -21.55
CA HIS A 192 -56.73 27.07 -20.51
C HIS A 192 -55.77 28.24 -20.29
N GLY A 193 -54.64 28.32 -20.98
CA GLY A 193 -53.69 29.44 -20.89
C GLY A 193 -52.82 29.45 -19.64
N ASN A 194 -52.74 28.35 -18.87
CA ASN A 194 -51.95 28.23 -17.64
C ASN A 194 -50.53 27.68 -17.92
N TYR A 195 -49.69 28.49 -18.55
CA TYR A 195 -48.36 28.07 -19.05
C TYR A 195 -47.35 27.72 -17.94
N LEU A 196 -47.44 28.34 -16.76
CA LEU A 196 -46.52 28.06 -15.64
C LEU A 196 -46.77 26.70 -15.00
N ASP A 197 -48.03 26.31 -14.84
CA ASP A 197 -48.36 24.97 -14.33
C ASP A 197 -48.12 23.91 -15.41
N ALA A 198 -48.39 24.23 -16.68
CA ALA A 198 -48.02 23.38 -17.81
C ALA A 198 -46.52 23.08 -17.83
N ARG A 199 -45.66 24.06 -17.51
CA ARG A 199 -44.20 23.85 -17.39
C ARG A 199 -43.82 22.85 -16.31
N LYS A 200 -44.46 22.91 -15.13
CA LYS A 200 -44.20 21.95 -14.05
C LYS A 200 -44.53 20.53 -14.50
N VAL A 201 -45.67 20.37 -15.20
CA VAL A 201 -46.09 19.09 -15.76
C VAL A 201 -45.08 18.57 -16.79
N VAL A 202 -44.57 19.43 -17.69
CA VAL A 202 -43.54 19.05 -18.68
C VAL A 202 -42.26 18.57 -18.01
N ILE A 203 -41.78 19.27 -16.98
CA ILE A 203 -40.56 18.88 -16.26
C ILE A 203 -40.75 17.53 -15.55
N THR A 204 -41.88 17.32 -14.88
CA THR A 204 -42.19 16.03 -14.25
C THR A 204 -42.31 14.91 -15.28
N LEU A 205 -42.90 15.20 -16.44
CA LEU A 205 -43.05 14.23 -17.51
C LEU A 205 -41.71 13.87 -18.13
N ALA A 206 -40.82 14.84 -18.32
CA ALA A 206 -39.47 14.61 -18.82
C ALA A 206 -38.68 13.68 -17.90
N SER A 207 -38.69 13.93 -16.58
CA SER A 207 -37.97 13.08 -15.64
C SER A 207 -38.54 11.67 -15.55
N GLU A 208 -39.87 11.52 -15.56
CA GLU A 208 -40.51 10.21 -15.53
C GLU A 208 -40.27 9.43 -16.83
N LEU A 209 -40.28 10.11 -17.98
CA LEU A 209 -40.03 9.51 -19.28
C LEU A 209 -38.57 9.04 -19.41
N GLU A 210 -37.60 9.84 -18.94
CA GLU A 210 -36.20 9.44 -18.91
C GLU A 210 -35.98 8.21 -18.01
N GLN A 211 -36.58 8.19 -16.81
CA GLN A 211 -36.56 7.02 -15.93
C GLN A 211 -37.22 5.79 -16.58
N LEU A 212 -38.32 5.98 -17.30
CA LEU A 212 -39.00 4.90 -18.00
C LEU A 212 -38.16 4.34 -19.14
N ILE A 213 -37.45 5.18 -19.91
CA ILE A 213 -36.53 4.73 -20.96
C ILE A 213 -35.40 3.89 -20.35
N ILE A 214 -34.76 4.36 -19.27
CA ILE A 214 -33.69 3.61 -18.58
C ILE A 214 -34.21 2.24 -18.10
N LYS A 215 -35.42 2.22 -17.52
CA LYS A 215 -36.06 0.97 -17.09
C LYS A 215 -36.38 0.05 -18.29
N MET A 216 -36.86 0.61 -19.40
CA MET A 216 -37.17 -0.16 -20.62
C MET A 216 -35.94 -0.76 -21.29
N GLU A 217 -34.76 -0.17 -21.14
CA GLU A 217 -33.51 -0.75 -21.63
C GLU A 217 -33.00 -1.86 -20.70
N LYS A 218 -33.10 -1.68 -19.38
CA LYS A 218 -32.61 -2.66 -18.40
C LYS A 218 -33.49 -3.90 -18.22
N ILE A 219 -34.82 -3.76 -18.29
CA ILE A 219 -35.75 -4.87 -18.03
C ILE A 219 -35.53 -6.07 -18.97
N PRO A 220 -35.35 -5.89 -20.30
CA PRO A 220 -35.03 -6.99 -21.21
C PRO A 220 -33.78 -7.76 -20.79
N ASP A 221 -32.69 -7.05 -20.49
CA ASP A 221 -31.42 -7.67 -20.12
C ASP A 221 -31.59 -8.49 -18.83
N LEU A 222 -32.14 -7.88 -17.77
CA LEU A 222 -32.39 -8.56 -16.49
C LEU A 222 -33.33 -9.76 -16.64
N LEU A 223 -34.33 -9.67 -17.52
CA LEU A 223 -35.27 -10.76 -17.75
C LEU A 223 -34.62 -11.91 -18.51
N THR A 224 -33.74 -11.63 -19.48
CA THR A 224 -32.94 -12.68 -20.13
C THR A 224 -32.00 -13.36 -19.15
N GLU A 225 -31.33 -12.60 -18.26
CA GLU A 225 -30.47 -13.17 -17.24
C GLU A 225 -31.23 -14.11 -16.28
N CYS A 226 -32.42 -13.68 -15.82
CA CYS A 226 -33.29 -14.48 -14.96
C CYS A 226 -33.84 -15.74 -15.65
N GLN A 227 -34.23 -15.65 -16.92
CA GLN A 227 -34.95 -16.74 -17.59
C GLN A 227 -34.06 -17.75 -18.31
N THR A 228 -32.89 -17.32 -18.81
CA THR A 228 -32.01 -18.19 -19.61
C THR A 228 -30.70 -18.48 -18.91
N VAL A 229 -30.01 -17.45 -18.41
CA VAL A 229 -28.63 -17.58 -17.90
C VAL A 229 -28.57 -18.31 -16.56
N ILE A 230 -29.38 -17.90 -15.58
CA ILE A 230 -29.35 -18.55 -14.26
C ILE A 230 -29.85 -20.00 -14.33
N PRO A 231 -30.95 -20.32 -15.04
CA PRO A 231 -31.37 -21.70 -15.20
C PRO A 231 -30.37 -22.56 -15.99
N SER A 232 -29.69 -22.01 -17.00
CA SER A 232 -28.65 -22.75 -17.72
C SER A 232 -27.44 -23.04 -16.83
N GLN A 233 -26.96 -22.05 -16.08
CA GLN A 233 -25.85 -22.23 -15.13
C GLN A 233 -26.21 -23.22 -14.02
N LYS A 234 -27.45 -23.21 -13.55
CA LYS A 234 -27.97 -24.23 -12.61
C LYS A 234 -27.98 -25.62 -13.24
N GLY A 235 -28.41 -25.73 -14.49
CA GLY A 235 -28.40 -26.99 -15.25
C GLY A 235 -26.97 -27.55 -15.36
N GLU A 236 -26.03 -26.71 -15.78
CA GLU A 236 -24.60 -27.05 -15.88
C GLU A 236 -24.02 -27.49 -14.53
N LEU A 237 -24.33 -26.77 -13.44
CA LEU A 237 -23.93 -27.18 -12.09
C LEU A 237 -24.55 -28.51 -11.67
N THR A 238 -25.81 -28.76 -12.01
CA THR A 238 -26.52 -29.98 -11.64
C THR A 238 -25.95 -31.18 -12.40
N ASP A 239 -25.64 -31.01 -13.68
CA ASP A 239 -25.00 -32.03 -14.51
C ASP A 239 -23.57 -32.28 -14.03
N GLY A 240 -22.78 -31.23 -13.78
CA GLY A 240 -21.44 -31.33 -13.20
C GLY A 240 -21.44 -32.04 -11.83
N PHE A 241 -22.41 -31.72 -10.97
CA PHE A 241 -22.58 -32.40 -9.68
C PHE A 241 -22.90 -33.89 -9.86
N HIS A 242 -23.76 -34.25 -10.81
CA HIS A 242 -24.06 -35.65 -11.11
C HIS A 242 -22.84 -36.41 -11.65
N GLU A 243 -22.07 -35.79 -12.54
CA GLU A 243 -20.81 -36.37 -13.02
C GLU A 243 -19.82 -36.59 -11.87
N MET A 244 -19.68 -35.62 -10.97
CA MET A 244 -18.82 -35.75 -9.79
C MET A 244 -19.33 -36.83 -8.83
N LYS A 245 -20.64 -36.93 -8.60
CA LYS A 245 -21.21 -38.00 -7.78
C LYS A 245 -20.95 -39.39 -8.40
N GLN A 246 -21.02 -39.51 -9.73
CA GLN A 246 -20.67 -40.75 -10.44
C GLN A 246 -19.17 -41.09 -10.35
N GLN A 247 -18.32 -40.06 -10.29
CA GLN A 247 -16.87 -40.22 -10.09
C GLN A 247 -16.46 -40.50 -8.62
N GLY A 248 -17.43 -40.67 -7.71
CA GLY A 248 -17.19 -41.04 -6.31
C GLY A 248 -16.83 -39.85 -5.41
N PHE A 249 -17.24 -38.62 -5.77
CA PHE A 249 -17.09 -37.47 -4.88
C PHE A 249 -18.19 -37.46 -3.81
N VAL A 250 -17.82 -37.47 -2.54
CA VAL A 250 -18.77 -37.31 -1.42
C VAL A 250 -18.98 -35.83 -1.15
N LEU A 251 -19.95 -35.28 -1.85
CA LEU A 251 -20.36 -33.89 -1.75
C LEU A 251 -21.49 -33.70 -0.70
N GLU A 252 -21.71 -34.67 0.20
CA GLU A 252 -22.81 -34.63 1.19
C GLU A 252 -22.73 -33.44 2.17
N HIS A 253 -21.57 -32.79 2.31
CA HIS A 253 -21.47 -31.56 3.12
C HIS A 253 -22.03 -30.32 2.40
N LEU A 254 -22.04 -30.35 1.08
CA LEU A 254 -22.62 -29.33 0.23
C LEU A 254 -24.08 -29.75 0.00
N ASP A 255 -24.97 -29.27 0.88
CA ASP A 255 -26.43 -29.33 0.69
C ASP A 255 -26.84 -28.46 -0.54
N ILE A 256 -26.26 -28.75 -1.71
CA ILE A 256 -26.47 -28.04 -2.97
C ILE A 256 -27.94 -28.05 -3.35
N ASP A 257 -28.68 -29.12 -3.03
CA ASP A 257 -30.12 -29.19 -3.22
C ASP A 257 -30.87 -28.12 -2.41
N ARG A 258 -30.43 -27.82 -1.18
CA ARG A 258 -31.04 -26.76 -0.36
C ARG A 258 -30.66 -25.37 -0.86
N GLU A 259 -29.43 -25.18 -1.32
CA GLU A 259 -29.01 -23.92 -1.91
C GLU A 259 -29.72 -23.67 -3.24
N PHE A 260 -29.96 -24.69 -4.06
CA PHE A 260 -30.79 -24.58 -5.27
C PHE A 260 -32.25 -24.25 -4.95
N GLU A 261 -32.85 -24.84 -3.91
CA GLU A 261 -34.20 -24.47 -3.48
C GLU A 261 -34.28 -23.03 -2.97
N LYS A 262 -33.22 -22.51 -2.32
CA LYS A 262 -33.15 -21.11 -1.91
C LYS A 262 -33.00 -20.19 -3.12
N LEU A 263 -32.15 -20.55 -4.07
CA LEU A 263 -31.97 -19.81 -5.32
C LEU A 263 -33.28 -19.76 -6.12
N ASP A 264 -34.04 -20.85 -6.19
CA ASP A 264 -35.34 -20.86 -6.86
C ASP A 264 -36.35 -19.91 -6.18
N LYS A 265 -36.39 -19.88 -4.85
CA LYS A 265 -37.24 -18.94 -4.10
C LYS A 265 -36.80 -17.49 -4.29
N GLU A 266 -35.50 -17.23 -4.29
CA GLU A 266 -34.93 -15.90 -4.56
C GLU A 266 -35.29 -15.46 -5.99
N LEU A 267 -35.14 -16.34 -6.99
CA LEU A 267 -35.55 -16.08 -8.37
C LEU A 267 -37.05 -15.80 -8.50
N GLU A 268 -37.91 -16.54 -7.80
CA GLU A 268 -39.35 -16.25 -7.78
C GLU A 268 -39.65 -14.87 -7.17
N THR A 269 -38.94 -14.48 -6.12
CA THR A 269 -39.06 -13.13 -5.55
C THR A 269 -38.54 -12.05 -6.48
N TYR A 270 -37.43 -12.26 -7.18
CA TYR A 270 -36.89 -11.31 -8.16
C TYR A 270 -37.76 -11.21 -9.41
N ILE A 271 -38.38 -12.31 -9.86
CA ILE A 271 -39.44 -12.25 -10.87
C ILE A 271 -40.62 -11.42 -10.34
N GLY A 272 -40.95 -11.52 -9.05
CA GLY A 272 -41.93 -10.67 -8.37
C GLY A 272 -41.56 -9.18 -8.40
N PHE A 273 -40.33 -8.82 -8.01
CA PHE A 273 -39.81 -7.45 -8.04
C PHE A 273 -39.67 -6.88 -9.45
N LEU A 274 -39.38 -7.72 -10.44
CA LEU A 274 -39.45 -7.35 -11.87
C LEU A 274 -40.88 -6.99 -12.29
N LYS A 275 -41.92 -7.62 -11.72
CA LYS A 275 -43.31 -7.17 -11.93
C LYS A 275 -43.55 -5.82 -11.30
N GLU A 276 -42.73 -5.36 -10.37
CA GLU A 276 -42.84 -4.05 -9.72
C GLU A 276 -41.95 -2.98 -10.33
N THR A 277 -41.18 -3.32 -11.37
CA THR A 277 -40.26 -2.40 -12.07
C THR A 277 -39.24 -1.75 -11.13
N GLU A 278 -38.80 -2.49 -10.12
CA GLU A 278 -37.66 -2.18 -9.26
C GLU A 278 -36.38 -2.76 -9.88
N THR A 279 -35.78 -2.02 -10.81
CA THR A 279 -34.62 -2.49 -11.57
C THR A 279 -33.32 -2.55 -10.74
N GLU A 280 -33.21 -1.76 -9.69
CA GLU A 280 -31.98 -1.66 -8.88
C GLU A 280 -31.80 -2.82 -7.90
N ASP A 281 -32.88 -3.25 -7.24
CA ASP A 281 -32.81 -4.34 -6.27
C ASP A 281 -32.71 -5.71 -6.95
N VAL A 282 -33.30 -5.85 -8.15
CA VAL A 282 -33.13 -7.03 -9.00
C VAL A 282 -31.69 -7.14 -9.51
N GLU A 283 -31.05 -6.03 -9.90
CA GLU A 283 -29.66 -6.04 -10.39
C GLU A 283 -28.69 -6.51 -9.30
N LYS A 284 -28.85 -6.02 -8.06
CA LYS A 284 -28.04 -6.48 -6.90
C LYS A 284 -28.32 -7.94 -6.56
N GLY A 285 -29.60 -8.32 -6.54
CA GLY A 285 -30.00 -9.70 -6.26
C GLY A 285 -29.45 -10.71 -7.26
N LEU A 286 -29.40 -10.35 -8.55
CA LEU A 286 -28.82 -11.19 -9.60
C LEU A 286 -27.30 -11.30 -9.47
N GLN A 287 -26.62 -10.24 -9.06
CA GLN A 287 -25.17 -10.29 -8.77
C GLN A 287 -24.90 -11.24 -7.59
N GLU A 288 -25.66 -11.14 -6.51
CA GLU A 288 -25.52 -12.06 -5.36
C GLU A 288 -25.74 -13.52 -5.76
N ILE A 289 -26.70 -13.81 -6.66
CA ILE A 289 -26.89 -15.16 -7.18
C ILE A 289 -25.70 -15.62 -8.02
N LYS A 290 -25.18 -14.77 -8.92
CA LYS A 290 -24.00 -15.07 -9.73
C LYS A 290 -22.79 -15.36 -8.84
N ASP A 291 -22.54 -14.54 -7.83
CA ASP A 291 -21.46 -14.74 -6.86
C ASP A 291 -21.62 -16.07 -6.10
N LYS A 292 -22.84 -16.40 -5.65
CA LYS A 292 -23.13 -17.70 -5.02
C LYS A 292 -22.82 -18.87 -5.98
N ILE A 293 -23.23 -18.78 -7.24
CA ILE A 293 -22.93 -19.79 -8.27
C ILE A 293 -21.42 -19.95 -8.48
N GLU A 294 -20.67 -18.84 -8.58
CA GLU A 294 -19.21 -18.87 -8.69
C GLU A 294 -18.55 -19.52 -7.47
N THR A 295 -19.02 -19.22 -6.25
CA THR A 295 -18.48 -19.87 -5.05
C THR A 295 -18.75 -21.39 -5.04
N LEU A 296 -19.87 -21.84 -5.58
CA LEU A 296 -20.16 -23.28 -5.72
C LEU A 296 -19.20 -23.92 -6.73
N TYR A 297 -18.93 -23.27 -7.86
CA TYR A 297 -17.93 -23.74 -8.82
C TYR A 297 -16.54 -23.84 -8.19
N ASP A 298 -16.08 -22.81 -7.46
CA ASP A 298 -14.79 -22.81 -6.77
C ASP A 298 -14.66 -23.97 -5.76
N LEU A 299 -15.73 -24.29 -5.04
CA LEU A 299 -15.74 -25.40 -4.10
C LEU A 299 -15.63 -26.75 -4.82
N LEU A 300 -16.35 -26.93 -5.93
CA LEU A 300 -16.25 -28.13 -6.76
C LEU A 300 -14.85 -28.28 -7.37
N GLU A 301 -14.27 -27.18 -7.89
CA GLU A 301 -12.91 -27.19 -8.43
C GLU A 301 -11.88 -27.57 -7.36
N LYS A 302 -11.99 -27.02 -6.15
CA LYS A 302 -11.10 -27.38 -5.03
C LYS A 302 -11.16 -28.86 -4.69
N GLU A 303 -12.34 -29.48 -4.73
CA GLU A 303 -12.48 -30.93 -4.52
C GLU A 303 -11.80 -31.72 -5.64
N VAL A 304 -11.91 -31.28 -6.90
CA VAL A 304 -11.23 -31.93 -8.05
C VAL A 304 -9.71 -31.82 -7.91
N TYR A 305 -9.19 -30.63 -7.61
CA TYR A 305 -7.76 -30.42 -7.39
C TYR A 305 -7.24 -31.23 -6.19
N ALA A 306 -8.00 -31.26 -5.10
CA ALA A 306 -7.65 -32.04 -3.91
C ALA A 306 -7.54 -33.54 -4.22
N LYS A 307 -8.47 -34.09 -5.02
CA LYS A 307 -8.39 -35.50 -5.45
C LYS A 307 -7.16 -35.78 -6.31
N HIS A 308 -6.86 -34.92 -7.28
CA HIS A 308 -5.68 -35.10 -8.11
C HIS A 308 -4.39 -35.04 -7.28
N TYR A 309 -4.32 -34.08 -6.36
CA TYR A 309 -3.20 -33.93 -5.42
C TYR A 309 -3.04 -35.16 -4.51
N ILE A 310 -4.13 -35.69 -3.96
CA ILE A 310 -4.08 -36.90 -3.14
C ILE A 310 -3.56 -38.08 -3.95
N LEU A 311 -4.04 -38.30 -5.18
CA LEU A 311 -3.58 -39.42 -6.00
C LEU A 311 -2.07 -39.34 -6.31
N SER A 312 -1.55 -38.17 -6.66
CA SER A 312 -0.12 -38.03 -6.94
C SER A 312 0.74 -38.13 -5.69
N GLU A 313 0.28 -37.52 -4.59
CA GLU A 313 1.11 -37.39 -3.39
C GLU A 313 1.01 -38.59 -2.46
N ASN A 314 -0.07 -39.37 -2.52
CA ASN A 314 -0.18 -40.60 -1.74
C ASN A 314 0.89 -41.62 -2.17
N ASP A 315 1.14 -41.77 -3.47
CA ASP A 315 2.17 -42.66 -4.00
C ASP A 315 3.58 -42.17 -3.62
N ASN A 316 3.82 -40.86 -3.64
CA ASN A 316 5.10 -40.28 -3.22
C ASN A 316 5.32 -40.42 -1.71
N ALA A 317 4.30 -40.14 -0.91
CA ALA A 317 4.33 -40.25 0.54
C ALA A 317 4.59 -41.69 0.99
N ASP A 318 3.98 -42.68 0.34
CA ASP A 318 4.22 -44.08 0.69
C ASP A 318 5.67 -44.50 0.39
N ASN A 319 6.17 -44.17 -0.80
CA ASN A 319 7.55 -44.45 -1.20
C ASN A 319 8.58 -43.76 -0.28
N THR A 320 8.35 -42.49 0.08
CA THR A 320 9.24 -41.75 0.98
C THR A 320 9.20 -42.29 2.40
N ILE A 321 8.04 -42.67 2.93
CA ILE A 321 7.94 -43.34 4.24
C ILE A 321 8.70 -44.67 4.23
N HIS A 322 8.62 -45.44 3.15
CA HIS A 322 9.39 -46.68 2.99
C HIS A 322 10.90 -46.42 2.98
N GLN A 323 11.37 -45.43 2.21
CA GLN A 323 12.79 -45.04 2.20
C GLN A 323 13.27 -44.56 3.57
N LEU A 324 12.48 -43.73 4.26
CA LEU A 324 12.83 -43.25 5.60
C LEU A 324 12.93 -44.39 6.63
N LYS A 325 12.12 -45.45 6.49
CA LYS A 325 12.23 -46.66 7.34
C LYS A 325 13.51 -47.43 7.06
N GLU A 326 13.91 -47.58 5.80
CA GLU A 326 15.16 -48.24 5.42
C GLU A 326 16.37 -47.48 5.95
N ILE A 327 16.42 -46.16 5.71
CA ILE A 327 17.50 -45.29 6.18
C ILE A 327 17.58 -45.31 7.71
N ASN A 328 16.45 -45.26 8.42
CA ASN A 328 16.48 -45.32 9.89
C ASN A 328 17.01 -46.67 10.43
N ALA A 329 16.71 -47.77 9.73
CA ALA A 329 17.28 -49.07 10.08
C ALA A 329 18.80 -49.10 9.85
N GLU A 330 19.29 -48.44 8.80
CA GLU A 330 20.73 -48.27 8.56
C GLU A 330 21.38 -47.39 9.64
N ILE A 331 20.80 -46.24 9.95
CA ILE A 331 21.25 -45.35 11.04
C ILE A 331 21.32 -46.12 12.36
N SER A 332 20.32 -46.93 12.68
CA SER A 332 20.30 -47.75 13.90
C SER A 332 21.41 -48.80 13.93
N ARG A 333 21.80 -49.36 12.78
CA ARG A 333 22.97 -50.26 12.71
C ARG A 333 24.27 -49.48 12.83
N GLU A 334 24.40 -48.35 12.14
CA GLU A 334 25.59 -47.51 12.20
C GLU A 334 25.84 -46.97 13.60
N THR A 335 24.79 -46.53 14.30
CA THR A 335 24.88 -46.09 15.70
C THR A 335 25.35 -47.20 16.62
N GLN A 336 24.88 -48.44 16.47
CA GLN A 336 25.41 -49.57 17.26
C GLN A 336 26.90 -49.82 17.01
N ILE A 337 27.35 -49.70 15.76
CA ILE A 337 28.78 -49.82 15.41
C ILE A 337 29.59 -48.67 16.03
N VAL A 338 29.06 -47.45 15.95
CA VAL A 338 29.69 -46.24 16.49
C VAL A 338 29.72 -46.27 18.03
N GLN A 339 28.68 -46.78 18.71
CA GLN A 339 28.63 -46.95 20.17
C GLN A 339 29.80 -47.77 20.72
N HIS A 340 30.25 -48.79 19.97
CA HIS A 340 31.41 -49.60 20.39
C HIS A 340 32.75 -48.86 20.26
N SER A 341 32.79 -47.80 19.43
CA SER A 341 34.03 -47.08 19.12
C SER A 341 34.10 -45.71 19.81
N TYR A 342 32.96 -45.04 20.02
CA TYR A 342 32.85 -43.65 20.50
C TYR A 342 31.87 -43.54 21.67
N GLN A 343 32.18 -42.67 22.63
CA GLN A 343 31.23 -42.25 23.67
C GLN A 343 30.30 -41.22 23.04
N LEU A 344 29.15 -41.67 22.56
CA LEU A 344 28.05 -40.78 22.20
C LEU A 344 27.45 -40.20 23.48
N LEU A 345 27.11 -38.91 23.48
CA LEU A 345 26.36 -38.33 24.59
C LEU A 345 25.00 -39.03 24.70
N ASN A 346 24.48 -39.19 25.92
CA ASN A 346 23.22 -39.90 26.18
C ASN A 346 22.03 -39.38 25.34
N ASP A 347 22.05 -38.10 24.93
CA ASP A 347 21.00 -37.49 24.11
C ASP A 347 21.03 -38.00 22.65
N ASP A 348 22.22 -38.28 22.10
CA ASP A 348 22.41 -38.83 20.74
C ASP A 348 22.06 -40.32 20.63
N LEU A 349 21.92 -41.01 21.76
CA LEU A 349 21.44 -42.40 21.81
C LEU A 349 19.91 -42.47 21.77
N GLU A 350 19.23 -41.42 22.21
CA GLU A 350 17.77 -41.35 22.19
C GLU A 350 17.21 -40.91 20.83
N THR A 351 17.99 -40.17 20.02
CA THR A 351 17.56 -39.67 18.71
C THR A 351 17.09 -40.78 17.75
N PRO A 352 17.76 -41.93 17.55
CA PRO A 352 17.24 -42.99 16.67
C PRO A 352 15.93 -43.57 17.20
N SER A 353 15.78 -43.74 18.51
CA SER A 353 14.53 -44.24 19.12
C SER A 353 13.39 -43.22 19.01
N LYS A 354 13.68 -41.91 19.11
CA LYS A 354 12.73 -40.83 18.86
C LYS A 354 12.28 -40.83 17.40
N LEU A 355 13.21 -40.96 16.46
CA LEU A 355 12.94 -41.06 15.01
C LEU A 355 12.09 -42.30 14.69
N GLU A 356 12.39 -43.47 15.27
CA GLU A 356 11.58 -44.67 15.11
C GLU A 356 10.14 -44.49 15.63
N LYS A 357 9.99 -43.87 16.81
CA LYS A 357 8.65 -43.58 17.36
C LYS A 357 7.88 -42.64 16.45
N ASN A 358 8.50 -41.57 15.98
CA ASN A 358 7.86 -40.59 15.09
C ASN A 358 7.49 -41.22 13.74
N LEU A 359 8.36 -42.03 13.14
CA LEU A 359 8.05 -42.79 11.92
C LEU A 359 6.91 -43.81 12.13
N SER A 360 6.86 -44.46 13.29
CA SER A 360 5.77 -45.37 13.62
C SER A 360 4.43 -44.65 13.81
N GLN A 361 4.46 -43.42 14.35
CA GLN A 361 3.26 -42.59 14.48
C GLN A 361 2.80 -42.05 13.12
N LEU A 362 3.74 -41.62 12.27
CA LEU A 362 3.45 -41.17 10.91
C LEU A 362 2.88 -42.29 10.04
N SER A 363 3.49 -43.48 10.07
CA SER A 363 2.95 -44.62 9.32
C SER A 363 1.55 -45.00 9.79
N LYS A 364 1.26 -44.99 11.09
CA LYS A 364 -0.11 -45.19 11.60
C LYS A 364 -1.08 -44.09 11.15
N ARG A 365 -0.65 -42.82 11.16
CA ARG A 365 -1.47 -41.69 10.65
C ARG A 365 -1.76 -41.84 9.16
N PHE A 366 -0.76 -42.25 8.39
CA PHE A 366 -0.88 -42.48 6.96
C PHE A 366 -1.78 -43.69 6.65
N GLU A 367 -1.66 -44.79 7.41
CA GLU A 367 -2.57 -45.93 7.31
C GLU A 367 -4.02 -45.54 7.66
N LEU A 368 -4.22 -44.70 8.68
CA LEU A 368 -5.54 -44.15 9.01
C LEU A 368 -6.07 -43.23 7.90
N LEU A 369 -5.21 -42.45 7.26
CA LEU A 369 -5.58 -41.59 6.14
C LEU A 369 -5.98 -42.44 4.92
N ASN A 370 -5.20 -43.48 4.58
CA ASN A 370 -5.53 -44.44 3.53
C ASN A 370 -6.83 -45.21 3.81
N ALA A 371 -7.08 -45.57 5.07
CA ALA A 371 -8.34 -46.16 5.47
C ALA A 371 -9.51 -45.17 5.28
N LYS A 372 -9.34 -43.89 5.65
CA LYS A 372 -10.34 -42.83 5.43
C LYS A 372 -10.58 -42.53 3.94
N ILE A 373 -9.54 -42.56 3.11
CA ILE A 373 -9.66 -42.46 1.64
C ILE A 373 -10.50 -43.63 1.12
N SER A 374 -10.20 -44.85 1.59
CA SER A 374 -10.91 -46.07 1.17
C SER A 374 -12.36 -46.12 1.67
N GLU A 375 -12.66 -45.46 2.79
CA GLU A 375 -14.02 -45.35 3.30
C GLU A 375 -14.88 -44.34 2.52
N GLU A 376 -14.28 -43.55 1.60
CA GLU A 376 -14.97 -42.60 0.71
C GLU A 376 -16.05 -41.78 1.45
N LYS A 377 -15.76 -41.22 2.63
CA LYS A 377 -16.75 -40.50 3.45
C LYS A 377 -16.33 -39.12 3.91
N THR A 378 -15.08 -38.74 3.68
CA THR A 378 -14.52 -37.45 4.11
C THR A 378 -14.23 -36.58 2.90
N ALA A 379 -14.47 -35.26 3.03
CA ALA A 379 -14.15 -34.28 1.99
C ALA A 379 -12.67 -34.37 1.59
N TYR A 380 -12.39 -34.34 0.28
CA TYR A 380 -11.03 -34.49 -0.22
C TYR A 380 -10.18 -33.26 0.12
N THR A 381 -10.79 -32.10 0.30
CA THR A 381 -10.10 -30.89 0.80
C THR A 381 -9.45 -31.11 2.17
N LEU A 382 -10.19 -31.63 3.16
CA LEU A 382 -9.64 -31.94 4.48
C LEU A 382 -8.54 -33.00 4.41
N LEU A 383 -8.73 -34.03 3.57
CA LEU A 383 -7.71 -35.06 3.36
C LEU A 383 -6.43 -34.49 2.74
N SER A 384 -6.55 -33.49 1.85
CA SER A 384 -5.39 -32.83 1.24
C SER A 384 -4.59 -32.00 2.25
N GLU A 385 -5.26 -31.39 3.24
CA GLU A 385 -4.60 -30.65 4.32
C GLU A 385 -3.85 -31.61 5.25
N GLU A 386 -4.50 -32.69 5.67
CA GLU A 386 -3.87 -33.74 6.48
C GLU A 386 -2.67 -34.38 5.76
N LEU A 387 -2.77 -34.58 4.44
CA LEU A 387 -1.65 -35.09 3.64
C LEU A 387 -0.49 -34.09 3.58
N LYS A 388 -0.78 -32.79 3.41
CA LYS A 388 0.26 -31.74 3.48
C LYS A 388 0.94 -31.70 4.85
N GLU A 389 0.19 -31.83 5.93
CA GLU A 389 0.78 -31.91 7.27
C GLU A 389 1.72 -33.12 7.41
N ILE A 390 1.31 -34.28 6.88
CA ILE A 390 2.14 -35.48 6.85
C ILE A 390 3.42 -35.25 6.02
N ASP A 391 3.33 -34.65 4.84
CA ASP A 391 4.48 -34.33 3.99
C ASP A 391 5.46 -33.37 4.70
N THR A 392 4.96 -32.34 5.39
CA THR A 392 5.83 -31.46 6.19
C THR A 392 6.54 -32.21 7.33
N GLN A 393 5.86 -33.16 7.98
CA GLN A 393 6.45 -34.01 9.01
C GLN A 393 7.48 -34.99 8.42
N ILE A 394 7.23 -35.55 7.24
CA ILE A 394 8.19 -36.39 6.49
C ILE A 394 9.45 -35.58 6.17
N LYS A 395 9.31 -34.37 5.64
CA LYS A 395 10.44 -33.49 5.32
C LYS A 395 11.26 -33.12 6.56
N ALA A 396 10.60 -32.81 7.68
CA ALA A 396 11.27 -32.54 8.94
C ALA A 396 12.07 -33.76 9.42
N LEU A 397 11.48 -34.96 9.39
CA LEU A 397 12.20 -36.19 9.74
C LEU A 397 13.35 -36.51 8.80
N GLN A 398 13.20 -36.24 7.51
CA GLN A 398 14.27 -36.44 6.54
C GLN A 398 15.46 -35.52 6.84
N GLN A 399 15.20 -34.27 7.23
CA GLN A 399 16.25 -33.34 7.68
C GLN A 399 16.94 -33.84 8.95
N GLU A 400 16.16 -34.24 9.97
CA GLU A 400 16.73 -34.78 11.21
C GLU A 400 17.58 -36.04 10.97
N GLN A 401 17.17 -36.92 10.05
CA GLN A 401 17.95 -38.09 9.65
C GLN A 401 19.27 -37.68 8.96
N ASN A 402 19.23 -36.75 8.02
CA ASN A 402 20.43 -36.28 7.31
C ASN A 402 21.40 -35.59 8.27
N ASP A 403 20.92 -34.72 9.16
CA ASP A 403 21.74 -34.06 10.18
C ASP A 403 22.42 -35.09 11.09
N PHE A 404 21.73 -36.17 11.42
CA PHE A 404 22.29 -37.24 12.23
C PHE A 404 23.35 -38.07 11.48
N ILE A 405 23.10 -38.38 10.19
CA ILE A 405 24.10 -39.02 9.32
C ILE A 405 25.35 -38.14 9.22
N ASP A 406 25.19 -36.84 9.00
CA ASP A 406 26.29 -35.89 8.91
C ASP A 406 27.09 -35.83 10.22
N LYS A 407 26.43 -35.85 11.38
CA LYS A 407 27.10 -35.96 12.68
C LYS A 407 27.93 -37.25 12.79
N LEU A 408 27.37 -38.40 12.41
CA LEU A 408 28.10 -39.68 12.42
C LEU A 408 29.32 -39.67 11.48
N GLN A 409 29.19 -39.05 10.30
CA GLN A 409 30.30 -38.90 9.36
C GLN A 409 31.36 -37.93 9.87
N ASN A 410 30.96 -36.82 10.50
CA ASN A 410 31.88 -35.83 11.04
C ASN A 410 32.74 -36.42 12.16
N LEU A 411 32.21 -37.29 13.02
CA LEU A 411 33.01 -38.00 14.04
C LEU A 411 34.20 -38.77 13.43
N ARG A 412 34.00 -39.41 12.26
CA ARG A 412 35.09 -40.10 11.54
C ARG A 412 36.07 -39.13 10.89
N LYS A 413 35.59 -38.01 10.35
CA LYS A 413 36.46 -36.96 9.76
C LYS A 413 37.32 -36.31 10.84
N ASP A 414 36.72 -35.96 11.97
CA ASP A 414 37.39 -35.33 13.10
C ASP A 414 38.52 -36.22 13.63
N GLU A 415 38.31 -37.53 13.75
CA GLU A 415 39.37 -38.45 14.15
C GLU A 415 40.56 -38.44 13.17
N LEU A 416 40.29 -38.45 11.87
CA LEU A 416 41.33 -38.39 10.85
C LEU A 416 42.08 -37.05 10.87
N GLU A 417 41.39 -35.95 11.14
CA GLU A 417 41.99 -34.62 11.28
C GLU A 417 42.89 -34.52 12.51
N VAL A 418 42.42 -35.03 13.66
CA VAL A 418 43.23 -35.10 14.88
C VAL A 418 44.53 -35.88 14.62
N ARG A 419 44.46 -37.05 13.97
CA ARG A 419 45.66 -37.85 13.64
C ARG A 419 46.64 -37.08 12.74
N LYS A 420 46.15 -36.37 11.72
CA LYS A 420 47.00 -35.54 10.86
C LYS A 420 47.66 -34.40 11.64
N ASN A 421 46.93 -33.76 12.54
CA ASN A 421 47.45 -32.68 13.36
C ASN A 421 48.54 -33.16 14.33
N ILE A 422 48.39 -34.34 14.93
CA ILE A 422 49.45 -34.96 15.74
C ILE A 422 50.72 -35.19 14.91
N GLU A 423 50.59 -35.70 13.68
CA GLU A 423 51.77 -35.87 12.80
C GLU A 423 52.45 -34.53 12.50
N ILE A 424 51.68 -33.46 12.33
CA ILE A 424 52.22 -32.10 12.14
C ILE A 424 52.94 -31.62 13.40
N LEU A 425 52.34 -31.79 14.59
CA LEU A 425 52.95 -31.40 15.86
C LEU A 425 54.27 -32.16 16.12
N GLN A 426 54.29 -33.47 15.87
CA GLN A 426 55.52 -34.27 15.97
C GLN A 426 56.60 -33.81 14.98
N LYS A 427 56.23 -33.38 13.77
CA LYS A 427 57.18 -32.80 12.81
C LYS A 427 57.72 -31.45 13.31
N LYS A 428 56.86 -30.57 13.83
CA LYS A 428 57.28 -29.28 14.42
C LYS A 428 58.28 -29.48 15.56
N ILE A 429 58.04 -30.44 16.47
CA ILE A 429 59.00 -30.76 17.54
C ILE A 429 60.35 -31.23 16.97
N LYS A 430 60.35 -32.10 15.96
CA LYS A 430 61.59 -32.54 15.29
C LYS A 430 62.34 -31.38 14.64
N GLU A 431 61.61 -30.43 14.05
CA GLU A 431 62.19 -29.20 13.50
C GLU A 431 62.82 -28.32 14.58
N ILE A 432 62.14 -28.12 15.71
CA ILE A 432 62.66 -27.41 16.90
C ILE A 432 63.99 -28.05 17.35
N ILE A 433 64.04 -29.37 17.50
CA ILE A 433 65.26 -30.10 17.88
C ILE A 433 66.37 -29.89 16.83
N SER A 434 66.02 -29.88 15.54
CA SER A 434 66.99 -29.63 14.46
C SER A 434 67.56 -28.21 14.51
N LEU A 435 66.70 -27.20 14.72
CA LEU A 435 67.08 -25.79 14.86
C LEU A 435 68.05 -25.60 16.02
N VAL A 436 67.73 -26.18 17.18
CA VAL A 436 68.60 -26.15 18.36
C VAL A 436 69.94 -26.82 18.08
N LYS A 437 69.98 -28.03 17.50
CA LYS A 437 71.24 -28.73 17.17
C LYS A 437 72.11 -27.94 16.19
N LYS A 438 71.51 -27.28 15.20
CA LYS A 438 72.24 -26.45 14.22
C LYS A 438 72.81 -25.18 14.84
N SER A 439 72.20 -24.67 15.91
CA SER A 439 72.48 -23.33 16.47
C SER A 439 73.82 -23.18 17.21
N ARG A 440 74.64 -24.24 17.37
CA ARG A 440 75.96 -24.21 18.06
C ARG A 440 75.93 -23.55 19.46
N MET A 441 74.79 -23.56 20.14
CA MET A 441 74.68 -23.02 21.50
C MET A 441 75.39 -23.94 22.51
N PRO A 442 76.04 -23.40 23.56
CA PRO A 442 76.74 -24.20 24.58
C PRO A 442 75.84 -25.14 25.41
N GLY A 443 74.54 -24.85 25.48
CA GLY A 443 73.53 -25.64 26.22
C GLY A 443 72.15 -24.97 26.17
N LEU A 444 71.14 -25.58 26.79
CA LEU A 444 69.77 -25.07 26.79
C LEU A 444 69.38 -24.55 28.19
N PRO A 445 68.56 -23.49 28.29
CA PRO A 445 67.99 -23.08 29.56
C PRO A 445 67.08 -24.19 30.13
N GLY A 446 67.08 -24.39 31.45
CA GLY A 446 66.22 -25.40 32.11
C GLY A 446 64.72 -25.19 31.86
N ASP A 447 64.30 -23.94 31.64
CA ASP A 447 62.92 -23.63 31.25
C ASP A 447 62.52 -24.28 29.91
N PHE A 448 63.47 -24.48 29.01
CA PHE A 448 63.21 -25.11 27.72
C PHE A 448 62.93 -26.60 27.85
N GLU A 449 63.66 -27.26 28.75
CA GLU A 449 63.47 -28.68 29.09
C GLU A 449 62.07 -28.90 29.69
N SER A 450 61.65 -28.05 30.61
CA SER A 450 60.30 -28.14 31.21
C SER A 450 59.17 -27.94 30.18
N LEU A 451 59.33 -27.03 29.21
CA LEU A 451 58.33 -26.82 28.16
C LEU A 451 58.33 -27.95 27.14
N TYR A 452 59.49 -28.53 26.86
CA TYR A 452 59.61 -29.68 25.99
C TYR A 452 58.92 -30.90 26.62
N GLU A 453 59.16 -31.16 27.90
CA GLU A 453 58.47 -32.21 28.66
C GLU A 453 56.96 -32.00 28.66
N GLN A 454 56.47 -30.77 28.87
CA GLN A 454 55.04 -30.45 28.79
C GLN A 454 54.45 -30.68 27.40
N ALA A 455 55.17 -30.30 26.34
CA ALA A 455 54.72 -30.52 24.97
C ALA A 455 54.69 -32.02 24.60
N GLU A 456 55.65 -32.81 25.08
CA GLU A 456 55.62 -34.27 24.93
C GLU A 456 54.48 -34.90 25.73
N GLU A 457 54.27 -34.48 26.98
CA GLU A 457 53.18 -34.96 27.84
C GLU A 457 51.81 -34.68 27.19
N HIS A 458 51.58 -33.47 26.70
CA HIS A 458 50.33 -33.14 26.00
C HIS A 458 50.14 -33.93 24.71
N ILE A 459 51.19 -34.19 23.92
CA ILE A 459 51.07 -35.07 22.74
C ILE A 459 50.77 -36.51 23.15
N GLU A 460 51.39 -37.01 24.21
CA GLU A 460 51.08 -38.32 24.77
C GLU A 460 49.64 -38.40 25.25
N ASP A 461 49.12 -37.36 25.89
CA ASP A 461 47.73 -37.31 26.37
C ASP A 461 46.73 -37.31 25.21
N VAL A 462 47.05 -36.63 24.10
CA VAL A 462 46.25 -36.74 22.87
C VAL A 462 46.29 -38.16 22.30
N ILE A 463 47.45 -38.83 22.31
CA ILE A 463 47.57 -40.22 21.83
C ILE A 463 46.81 -41.18 22.74
N LYS A 464 46.95 -41.06 24.06
CA LYS A 464 46.24 -41.88 25.06
C LYS A 464 44.73 -41.70 24.90
N SER A 465 44.26 -40.46 24.77
CA SER A 465 42.83 -40.19 24.57
C SER A 465 42.31 -40.71 23.23
N LEU A 466 43.13 -40.79 22.17
CA LEU A 466 42.78 -41.46 20.91
C LEU A 466 42.70 -42.99 21.00
N ASP A 467 43.53 -43.61 21.85
CA ASP A 467 43.56 -45.06 22.05
C ASP A 467 42.46 -45.54 23.03
N GLU A 468 41.89 -44.63 23.83
CA GLU A 468 40.76 -44.93 24.71
C GLU A 468 39.52 -45.35 23.91
N LYS A 469 39.01 -46.54 24.22
CA LYS A 469 37.74 -47.04 23.70
C LYS A 469 36.75 -47.18 24.87
N PRO A 470 35.58 -46.53 24.84
CA PRO A 470 35.06 -45.67 23.76
C PRO A 470 35.63 -44.23 23.77
N LEU A 471 35.92 -43.70 22.59
CA LEU A 471 36.59 -42.41 22.35
C LEU A 471 35.67 -41.20 22.60
N ASN A 472 36.15 -40.18 23.32
CA ASN A 472 35.45 -38.90 23.49
C ASN A 472 36.10 -37.79 22.67
N MET A 473 35.49 -37.45 21.52
CA MET A 473 36.03 -36.45 20.58
C MET A 473 36.17 -35.05 21.20
N SER A 474 35.24 -34.64 22.08
CA SER A 474 35.30 -33.31 22.71
C SER A 474 36.50 -33.17 23.64
N SER A 475 36.88 -34.24 24.34
CA SER A 475 38.09 -34.26 25.16
C SER A 475 39.34 -34.24 24.30
N VAL A 476 39.36 -35.04 23.23
CA VAL A 476 40.49 -35.10 22.28
C VAL A 476 40.74 -33.75 21.61
N GLN A 477 39.71 -33.02 21.22
CA GLN A 477 39.86 -31.68 20.64
C GLN A 477 40.46 -30.67 21.64
N LYS A 478 40.10 -30.75 22.93
CA LYS A 478 40.70 -29.90 23.97
C LYS A 478 42.17 -30.22 24.16
N PHE A 479 42.52 -31.50 24.31
CA PHE A 479 43.92 -31.90 24.44
C PHE A 479 44.73 -31.54 23.19
N LEU A 480 44.14 -31.64 22.00
CA LEU A 480 44.78 -31.21 20.77
C LEU A 480 45.04 -29.70 20.77
N TYR A 481 44.08 -28.89 21.21
CA TYR A 481 44.25 -27.45 21.33
C TYR A 481 45.40 -27.09 22.29
N ASP A 482 45.42 -27.71 23.47
CA ASP A 482 46.47 -27.51 24.47
C ASP A 482 47.84 -27.95 23.92
N ALA A 483 47.90 -29.06 23.19
CA ALA A 483 49.12 -29.52 22.53
C ALA A 483 49.57 -28.57 21.41
N THR A 484 48.65 -28.01 20.62
CA THR A 484 48.99 -27.03 19.57
C THR A 484 49.55 -25.74 20.16
N ASP A 485 48.90 -25.19 21.19
CA ASP A 485 49.32 -23.95 21.85
C ASP A 485 50.69 -24.12 22.51
N THR A 486 50.93 -25.24 23.18
CA THR A 486 52.22 -25.50 23.84
C THR A 486 53.36 -25.73 22.85
N VAL A 487 53.13 -26.45 21.74
CA VAL A 487 54.15 -26.63 20.69
C VAL A 487 54.46 -25.33 19.96
N ASP A 488 53.45 -24.51 19.66
CA ASP A 488 53.67 -23.21 19.01
C ASP A 488 54.37 -22.22 19.96
N TYR A 489 54.03 -22.25 21.25
CA TYR A 489 54.75 -21.49 22.27
C TYR A 489 56.21 -21.94 22.40
N LEU A 490 56.47 -23.25 22.41
CA LEU A 490 57.82 -23.82 22.40
C LEU A 490 58.60 -23.34 21.17
N TYR A 491 57.98 -23.38 19.97
CA TYR A 491 58.62 -22.94 18.74
C TYR A 491 59.06 -21.47 18.80
N SER A 492 58.15 -20.56 19.19
CA SER A 492 58.46 -19.14 19.35
C SER A 492 59.55 -18.89 20.37
N ARG A 493 59.47 -19.54 21.54
CA ARG A 493 60.48 -19.39 22.59
C ARG A 493 61.85 -19.94 22.16
N THR A 494 61.88 -21.01 21.37
CA THR A 494 63.12 -21.56 20.79
C THR A 494 63.79 -20.50 19.91
N ASN A 495 63.03 -19.88 19.02
CA ASN A 495 63.55 -18.87 18.11
C ASN A 495 64.07 -17.65 18.88
N GLU A 496 63.32 -17.16 19.87
CA GLU A 496 63.79 -16.08 20.75
C GLU A 496 65.13 -16.45 21.42
N HIS A 497 65.27 -17.67 21.95
CA HIS A 497 66.52 -18.09 22.59
C HIS A 497 67.67 -18.19 21.61
N ILE A 498 67.44 -18.71 20.40
CA ILE A 498 68.45 -18.77 19.34
C ILE A 498 68.89 -17.36 18.92
N GLU A 499 67.95 -16.44 18.73
CA GLU A 499 68.23 -15.04 18.39
C GLU A 499 69.02 -14.36 19.50
N ASN A 500 68.55 -14.45 20.75
CA ASN A 500 69.23 -13.88 21.90
C ASN A 500 70.64 -14.45 22.09
N ALA A 501 70.82 -15.76 21.89
CA ALA A 501 72.14 -16.39 21.99
C ALA A 501 73.09 -15.89 20.89
N ARG A 502 72.63 -15.81 19.64
CA ARG A 502 73.43 -15.27 18.52
C ARG A 502 73.78 -13.81 18.72
N LEU A 503 72.83 -12.98 19.15
CA LEU A 503 73.04 -11.58 19.44
C LEU A 503 74.01 -11.40 20.61
N ALA A 504 73.81 -12.10 21.72
CA ALA A 504 74.70 -12.07 22.87
C ALA A 504 76.14 -12.45 22.46
N GLU A 505 76.33 -13.48 21.64
CA GLU A 505 77.64 -13.87 21.13
C GLU A 505 78.29 -12.72 20.32
N LYS A 506 77.57 -12.14 19.36
CA LYS A 506 78.06 -11.01 18.55
C LYS A 506 78.38 -9.78 19.42
N VAL A 507 77.53 -9.44 20.39
CA VAL A 507 77.74 -8.31 21.30
C VAL A 507 78.94 -8.55 22.22
N ILE A 508 79.13 -9.76 22.75
CA ILE A 508 80.32 -10.12 23.54
C ILE A 508 81.58 -10.06 22.69
N GLN A 509 81.55 -10.56 21.44
CA GLN A 509 82.68 -10.46 20.51
C GLN A 509 83.05 -8.99 20.21
N TYR A 510 82.05 -8.14 20.01
CA TYR A 510 82.25 -6.70 19.80
C TYR A 510 82.80 -6.02 21.06
N GLY A 511 82.19 -6.27 22.21
CA GLY A 511 82.61 -5.73 23.51
C GLY A 511 84.04 -6.12 23.89
N ASN A 512 84.49 -7.32 23.50
CA ASN A 512 85.85 -7.79 23.72
C ASN A 512 86.93 -6.90 23.05
N ARG A 513 86.59 -6.15 21.99
CA ARG A 513 87.51 -5.18 21.36
C ARG A 513 87.90 -4.04 22.31
N TYR A 514 87.03 -3.68 23.25
CA TYR A 514 87.21 -2.56 24.17
C TYR A 514 87.61 -2.99 25.58
N ARG A 515 87.75 -4.31 25.83
CA ARG A 515 88.04 -4.92 27.15
C ARG A 515 89.29 -4.37 27.86
N GLY A 516 90.31 -3.96 27.09
CA GLY A 516 91.55 -3.40 27.64
C GLY A 516 91.46 -1.94 28.07
N ARG A 517 90.42 -1.20 27.67
CA ARG A 517 90.32 0.27 27.88
C ARG A 517 89.61 0.64 29.19
N ASN A 518 88.61 -0.13 29.62
CA ASN A 518 87.80 0.18 30.80
C ASN A 518 87.70 -1.01 31.78
N PRO A 519 88.13 -0.86 33.04
CA PRO A 519 88.01 -1.90 34.07
C PRO A 519 86.56 -2.28 34.42
N GLN A 520 85.63 -1.31 34.37
CA GLN A 520 84.20 -1.53 34.64
C GLN A 520 83.53 -2.38 33.55
N LEU A 521 83.82 -2.08 32.27
CA LEU A 521 83.37 -2.89 31.13
C LEU A 521 83.81 -4.34 31.28
N ARG A 522 85.07 -4.58 31.66
CA ARG A 522 85.59 -5.93 31.85
C ARG A 522 84.79 -6.71 32.91
N ALA A 523 84.43 -6.08 34.03
CA ALA A 523 83.64 -6.73 35.07
C ALA A 523 82.22 -7.08 34.61
N ASN A 524 81.58 -6.21 33.82
CA ASN A 524 80.25 -6.46 33.27
C ASN A 524 80.27 -7.51 32.15
N LEU A 525 81.29 -7.51 31.29
CA LEU A 525 81.48 -8.54 30.28
C LEU A 525 81.82 -9.90 30.90
N GLU A 526 82.56 -9.96 32.00
CA GLU A 526 82.81 -11.21 32.73
C GLU A 526 81.53 -11.77 33.35
N LYS A 527 80.64 -10.92 33.86
CA LYS A 527 79.30 -11.33 34.31
C LYS A 527 78.43 -11.82 33.16
N ALA A 528 78.46 -11.13 32.01
CA ALA A 528 77.75 -11.56 30.81
C ALA A 528 78.30 -12.89 30.25
N GLU A 529 79.62 -13.11 30.26
CA GLU A 529 80.25 -14.38 29.89
C GLU A 529 79.85 -15.52 30.84
N GLN A 530 79.75 -15.23 32.15
CA GLN A 530 79.26 -16.20 33.13
C GLN A 530 77.78 -16.53 32.92
N ALA A 531 76.93 -15.51 32.71
CA ALA A 531 75.51 -15.69 32.40
C ALA A 531 75.31 -16.49 31.09
N PHE A 532 76.11 -16.22 30.06
CA PHE A 532 76.09 -16.96 28.80
C PHE A 532 76.50 -18.43 28.97
N ARG A 533 77.47 -18.70 29.87
CA ARG A 533 77.87 -20.08 30.22
C ARG A 533 76.85 -20.80 31.10
N ASN A 534 76.09 -20.05 31.90
CA ASN A 534 74.97 -20.55 32.69
C ASN A 534 73.67 -20.67 31.88
N TYR A 535 73.72 -20.43 30.56
CA TYR A 535 72.59 -20.55 29.63
C TYR A 535 71.49 -19.48 29.79
N GLU A 536 71.76 -18.39 30.51
CA GLU A 536 70.85 -17.25 30.67
C GLU A 536 71.07 -16.21 29.56
N TYR A 537 70.65 -16.54 28.33
CA TYR A 537 70.95 -15.74 27.14
C TYR A 537 70.35 -14.32 27.16
N LYS A 538 69.13 -14.15 27.69
CA LYS A 538 68.50 -12.83 27.81
C LYS A 538 69.28 -11.91 28.75
N SER A 539 69.63 -12.41 29.94
CA SER A 539 70.42 -11.65 30.92
C SER A 539 71.84 -11.38 30.44
N ALA A 540 72.45 -12.34 29.72
CA ALA A 540 73.75 -12.13 29.09
C ALA A 540 73.71 -11.01 28.03
N LEU A 541 72.66 -10.97 27.21
CA LEU A 541 72.46 -9.92 26.21
C LEU A 541 72.28 -8.56 26.87
N GLU A 542 71.40 -8.43 27.88
CA GLU A 542 71.14 -7.16 28.57
C GLU A 542 72.41 -6.60 29.26
N GLN A 543 73.18 -7.46 29.93
CA GLN A 543 74.42 -7.07 30.61
C GLN A 543 75.50 -6.68 29.60
N ALA A 544 75.62 -7.42 28.49
CA ALA A 544 76.55 -7.10 27.42
C ALA A 544 76.16 -5.81 26.69
N ALA A 545 74.86 -5.60 26.44
CA ALA A 545 74.29 -4.42 25.83
C ALA A 545 74.54 -3.16 26.68
N THR A 546 74.19 -3.21 27.97
CA THR A 546 74.41 -2.10 28.91
C THR A 546 75.89 -1.71 28.95
N ALA A 547 76.78 -2.70 28.95
CA ALA A 547 78.22 -2.48 28.99
C ALA A 547 78.76 -1.80 27.70
N VAL A 548 78.20 -2.13 26.53
CA VAL A 548 78.61 -1.53 25.25
C VAL A 548 77.99 -0.13 25.06
N GLU A 549 76.74 0.09 25.49
CA GLU A 549 76.06 1.39 25.39
C GLU A 549 76.70 2.49 26.23
N GLU A 550 77.31 2.15 27.38
CA GLU A 550 78.09 3.10 28.20
C GLU A 550 79.28 3.71 27.45
N ILE A 551 79.79 3.03 26.41
CA ILE A 551 80.97 3.44 25.64
C ILE A 551 80.58 4.10 24.33
N GLU A 552 79.59 3.53 23.62
CA GLU A 552 79.00 4.11 22.42
C GLU A 552 77.47 4.02 22.47
N PRO A 553 76.76 5.12 22.80
CA PRO A 553 75.31 5.14 22.72
C PRO A 553 74.87 4.94 21.26
N GLY A 554 74.08 3.89 20.99
CA GLY A 554 73.60 3.53 19.65
C GLY A 554 74.31 2.35 18.98
N ALA A 555 75.27 1.70 19.64
CA ALA A 555 75.93 0.50 19.12
C ALA A 555 74.98 -0.71 18.97
N LEU A 556 73.96 -0.81 19.86
CA LEU A 556 72.96 -1.88 19.84
C LEU A 556 72.15 -1.89 18.53
N LYS A 557 71.63 -0.72 18.11
CA LYS A 557 70.87 -0.56 16.85
C LYS A 557 71.68 -0.88 15.61
N ARG A 558 72.98 -0.57 15.59
CA ARG A 558 73.87 -0.92 14.47
C ARG A 558 74.15 -2.42 14.40
N ILE A 559 74.23 -3.10 15.53
CA ILE A 559 74.41 -4.56 15.58
C ILE A 559 73.11 -5.27 15.17
N GLU A 560 71.94 -4.73 15.56
CA GLU A 560 70.63 -5.21 15.10
C GLU A 560 70.40 -4.96 13.60
N GLU A 561 70.78 -3.81 13.04
CA GLU A 561 70.70 -3.53 11.60
C GLU A 561 71.56 -4.51 10.78
N ILE A 562 72.81 -4.77 11.20
CA ILE A 562 73.67 -5.78 10.58
C ILE A 562 73.08 -7.19 10.72
N PHE A 563 72.39 -7.48 11.82
CA PHE A 563 71.73 -8.77 12.04
C PHE A 563 70.51 -8.95 11.10
N SER A 564 69.77 -7.88 10.82
CA SER A 564 68.65 -7.91 9.88
C SER A 564 69.09 -8.13 8.42
N GLU A 565 70.24 -7.58 8.01
CA GLU A 565 70.80 -7.82 6.66
C GLU A 565 71.37 -9.25 6.49
N ASP A 566 71.91 -9.85 7.55
CA ASP A 566 72.39 -11.24 7.54
C ASP A 566 71.23 -12.27 7.46
N LEU A 567 70.06 -11.96 8.03
CA LEU A 567 68.85 -12.80 7.99
C LEU A 567 68.16 -12.82 6.61
N VAL A 568 68.34 -11.79 5.79
CA VAL A 568 67.77 -11.71 4.42
C VAL A 568 68.62 -12.48 3.39
N ASN A 569 69.89 -12.75 3.71
CA ASN A 569 70.86 -13.40 2.82
C ASN A 569 71.17 -14.87 3.15
N GLN A 570 70.47 -15.46 4.14
CA GLN A 570 70.47 -16.91 4.44
C GLN A 570 69.07 -17.48 4.25
#